data_AF-A0A5B2Z543-F1
#
_entry.id   AF-A0A5B2Z543-F1
#
_cell.length_a   1.000
_cell.length_b   1.000
_cell.length_c   1.000
_cell.angle_alpha   90.00
_cell.angle_beta   90.00
_cell.angle_gamma   90.00
#
_symmetry.space_group_name_H-M   'P 1'
#
loop_
_entity.id
_entity.type
_entity.pdbx_description
1 polymer ?
#
loop_
_entity_poly.entity_id
_entity_poly.type
_entity_poly.pdbx_seq_one_letter_code
_entity_poly.pdbx_strand_id
1 'polypeptide(L)'
;MSLLKAQSPKLDTIKELSISDLAIMSFDSQRLRKRLGNYFRIDAFTTPDPFSPEDDYTYFLVVDKLDTKRILSFVALKDTSDIDVWDLLLGNDMMKLDVSKEEVKPLKEELMPKYTDNFYPIRKESNIIGSIAFTFEICGLKNRIPEDN
;
A
#
# COMPACT_ATOMS: atom_id res chain seq x y z
N MET A 1 1.09 8.92 -27.78
CA MET A 1 0.92 7.84 -26.79
C MET A 1 -0.17 8.27 -25.83
N SER A 2 -1.30 7.57 -25.79
CA SER A 2 -2.35 7.84 -24.80
C SER A 2 -1.79 7.45 -23.44
N LEU A 3 -1.63 8.42 -22.52
CA LEU A 3 -1.60 8.10 -21.10
C LEU A 3 -2.94 7.44 -20.81
N LEU A 4 -2.95 6.12 -20.62
CA LEU A 4 -4.01 5.50 -19.83
C LEU A 4 -4.08 6.32 -18.55
N LYS A 5 -5.19 7.06 -18.33
CA LYS A 5 -5.48 7.59 -17.01
C LYS A 5 -5.54 6.37 -16.10
N ALA A 6 -4.47 6.14 -15.35
CA ALA A 6 -4.42 5.08 -14.37
C ALA A 6 -5.62 5.30 -13.44
N GLN A 7 -6.55 4.36 -13.46
CA GLN A 7 -7.74 4.46 -12.65
C GLN A 7 -7.36 4.05 -11.24
N SER A 8 -7.61 4.93 -10.26
CA SER A 8 -7.41 4.60 -8.85
C SER A 8 -8.25 3.38 -8.49
N PRO A 9 -7.70 2.44 -7.69
CA PRO A 9 -8.42 1.25 -7.25
C PRO A 9 -9.71 1.63 -6.53
N LYS A 10 -10.77 0.88 -6.83
CA LYS A 10 -12.07 1.04 -6.16
C LYS A 10 -12.34 -0.18 -5.28
N LEU A 11 -13.16 0.02 -4.26
CA LEU A 11 -13.52 -1.05 -3.34
C LEU A 11 -14.11 -2.27 -4.06
N ASP A 12 -14.98 -2.06 -5.05
CA ASP A 12 -15.57 -3.15 -5.82
C ASP A 12 -14.52 -3.94 -6.62
N THR A 13 -13.53 -3.24 -7.21
CA THR A 13 -12.45 -3.90 -7.96
C THR A 13 -11.49 -4.70 -7.08
N ILE A 14 -11.30 -4.28 -5.83
CA ILE A 14 -10.48 -5.02 -4.85
C ILE A 14 -11.18 -6.31 -4.43
N LYS A 15 -12.51 -6.30 -4.29
CA LYS A 15 -13.30 -7.50 -3.94
C LYS A 15 -13.26 -8.60 -5.00
N GLU A 16 -12.87 -8.25 -6.22
CA GLU A 16 -12.75 -9.16 -7.37
C GLU A 16 -11.32 -9.71 -7.55
N LEU A 17 -10.39 -9.41 -6.64
CA LEU A 17 -9.02 -9.91 -6.72
C LEU A 17 -8.97 -11.43 -6.73
N SER A 18 -8.30 -11.98 -7.74
CA SER A 18 -8.04 -13.41 -7.82
C SER A 18 -6.89 -13.84 -6.91
N ILE A 19 -6.78 -15.14 -6.63
CA ILE A 19 -5.62 -15.72 -5.93
C ILE A 19 -4.31 -15.37 -6.65
N SER A 20 -4.32 -15.32 -7.99
CA SER A 20 -3.14 -14.94 -8.78
C SER A 20 -2.77 -13.48 -8.55
N ASP A 21 -3.75 -12.57 -8.50
CA ASP A 21 -3.50 -11.16 -8.21
C ASP A 21 -2.89 -11.00 -6.82
N LEU A 22 -3.38 -11.74 -5.83
CA LEU A 22 -2.88 -11.71 -4.46
C LEU A 22 -1.44 -12.26 -4.33
N ALA A 23 -1.13 -13.31 -5.09
CA ALA A 23 0.23 -13.86 -5.15
C ALA A 23 1.20 -12.84 -5.77
N ILE A 24 0.79 -12.17 -6.85
CA ILE A 24 1.56 -11.08 -7.47
C ILE A 24 1.75 -9.93 -6.48
N MET A 25 0.68 -9.48 -5.83
CA MET A 25 0.73 -8.41 -4.83
C MET A 25 1.71 -8.74 -3.70
N SER A 26 1.65 -9.96 -3.15
CA SER A 26 2.55 -10.39 -2.09
C SER A 26 4.02 -10.37 -2.53
N PHE A 27 4.31 -10.95 -3.71
CA PHE A 27 5.68 -10.98 -4.26
C PHE A 27 6.22 -9.57 -4.55
N ASP A 28 5.42 -8.73 -5.21
CA ASP A 28 5.82 -7.39 -5.61
C ASP A 28 5.90 -6.44 -4.41
N SER A 29 5.05 -6.62 -3.39
CA SER A 29 5.12 -5.89 -2.13
C SER A 29 6.41 -6.20 -1.36
N GLN A 30 6.88 -7.46 -1.36
CA GLN A 30 8.20 -7.80 -0.81
C GLN A 30 9.34 -7.17 -1.63
N ARG A 31 9.23 -7.15 -2.96
CA ARG A 31 10.20 -6.48 -3.83
C ARG A 31 10.26 -4.98 -3.53
N LEU A 32 9.10 -4.33 -3.35
CA LEU A 32 8.99 -2.93 -2.97
C LEU A 32 9.69 -2.66 -1.63
N ARG A 33 9.40 -3.45 -0.58
CA ARG A 33 10.05 -3.30 0.74
C ARG A 33 11.58 -3.33 0.63
N LYS A 34 12.13 -4.25 -0.18
CA LYS A 34 13.57 -4.35 -0.42
C LYS A 34 14.13 -3.13 -1.15
N ARG A 35 13.44 -2.62 -2.18
CA ARG A 35 13.86 -1.42 -2.92
C ARG A 35 13.88 -0.20 -2.01
N LEU A 36 12.81 0.02 -1.25
CA LEU A 36 12.71 1.13 -0.29
C LEU A 36 13.78 1.02 0.80
N GLY A 37 14.08 -0.19 1.29
CA GLY A 37 15.09 -0.45 2.32
C GLY A 37 16.52 -0.03 1.96
N ASN A 38 16.81 0.21 0.68
CA ASN A 38 18.12 0.72 0.24
C ASN A 38 18.27 2.23 0.46
N TYR A 39 17.17 2.95 0.68
CA TYR A 39 17.16 4.42 0.83
C TYR A 39 16.54 4.87 2.16
N PHE A 40 15.46 4.20 2.58
CA PHE A 40 14.78 4.44 3.85
C PHE A 40 15.03 3.29 4.82
N ARG A 41 15.03 3.60 6.12
CA ARG A 41 14.90 2.58 7.16
C ARG A 41 13.42 2.35 7.43
N ILE A 42 12.95 1.13 7.23
CA ILE A 42 11.61 0.70 7.63
C ILE A 42 11.75 -0.04 8.96
N ASP A 43 11.11 0.48 10.01
CA ASP A 43 11.18 -0.15 11.33
C ASP A 43 10.53 -1.55 11.32
N ALA A 44 10.92 -2.40 12.28
CA ALA A 44 10.43 -3.77 12.36
C ALA A 44 9.14 -3.91 13.20
N PHE A 45 8.83 -2.89 14.00
CA PHE A 45 7.58 -2.81 14.75
C PHE A 45 6.57 -1.98 13.97
N THR A 46 5.30 -2.24 14.21
CA THR A 46 4.21 -1.48 13.60
C THR A 46 3.65 -0.44 14.57
N THR A 47 2.84 0.46 14.01
CA THR A 47 2.15 1.54 14.72
C THR A 47 0.66 1.53 14.39
N PRO A 48 -0.18 2.21 15.19
CA PRO A 48 -1.58 2.41 14.86
C PRO A 48 -1.78 2.97 13.45
N ASP A 49 -2.91 2.59 12.84
CA ASP A 49 -3.30 3.09 11.52
C ASP A 49 -3.31 4.64 11.48
N PRO A 50 -2.67 5.27 10.48
CA PRO A 50 -2.58 6.72 10.36
C PRO A 50 -3.86 7.33 9.75
N PHE A 51 -5.03 6.99 10.28
CA PHE A 51 -6.35 7.42 9.77
C PHE A 51 -7.23 8.08 10.84
N SER A 52 -6.62 8.60 11.91
CA SER A 52 -7.30 9.43 12.90
C SER A 52 -7.84 10.71 12.24
N PRO A 53 -8.94 11.31 12.74
CA PRO A 53 -9.41 12.61 12.25
C PRO A 53 -8.33 13.68 12.26
N GLU A 54 -7.47 13.68 13.28
CA GLU A 54 -6.40 14.68 13.49
C GLU A 54 -5.15 14.45 12.62
N ASP A 55 -5.07 13.30 11.93
CA ASP A 55 -3.89 12.96 11.15
C ASP A 55 -3.79 13.80 9.88
N ASP A 56 -2.71 14.56 9.73
CA ASP A 56 -2.43 15.38 8.54
C ASP A 56 -1.26 14.77 7.76
N TYR A 57 -1.52 13.64 7.09
CA TYR A 57 -0.55 12.97 6.22
C TYR A 57 -0.93 13.15 4.75
N THR A 58 0.08 13.11 3.89
CA THR A 58 -0.11 12.87 2.45
C THR A 58 -0.24 11.38 2.22
N TYR A 59 -1.35 10.95 1.62
CA TYR A 59 -1.63 9.54 1.35
C TYR A 59 -1.42 9.20 -0.12
N PHE A 60 -0.80 8.05 -0.36
CA PHE A 60 -0.76 7.46 -1.69
C PHE A 60 -0.70 5.94 -1.62
N LEU A 61 -1.10 5.32 -2.72
CA LEU A 61 -0.94 3.90 -2.97
C LEU A 61 0.30 3.67 -3.83
N VAL A 62 0.99 2.56 -3.59
CA VAL A 62 1.88 1.98 -4.60
C VAL A 62 1.14 0.81 -5.21
N VAL A 63 1.03 0.78 -6.54
CA VAL A 63 0.29 -0.24 -7.28
C VAL A 63 1.14 -0.84 -8.40
N ASP A 64 0.76 -2.03 -8.86
CA ASP A 64 1.25 -2.61 -10.12
C ASP A 64 0.82 -1.71 -11.29
N LYS A 65 1.78 -1.34 -12.13
CA LYS A 65 1.53 -0.48 -13.29
C LYS A 65 0.74 -1.18 -14.40
N LEU A 66 0.78 -2.52 -14.46
CA LEU A 66 0.05 -3.32 -15.44
C LEU A 66 -1.41 -3.54 -15.03
N ASP A 67 -1.71 -3.51 -13.73
CA ASP A 67 -3.07 -3.64 -13.20
C ASP A 67 -3.18 -2.90 -11.87
N THR A 68 -3.72 -1.68 -11.92
CA THR A 68 -3.74 -0.77 -10.77
C THR A 68 -4.54 -1.31 -9.60
N LYS A 69 -5.48 -2.27 -9.82
CA LYS A 69 -6.24 -2.91 -8.73
C LYS A 69 -5.34 -3.67 -7.74
N ARG A 70 -4.13 -4.07 -8.18
CA ARG A 70 -3.13 -4.75 -7.37
C ARG A 70 -2.35 -3.73 -6.55
N ILE A 71 -2.87 -3.45 -5.36
CA ILE A 71 -2.22 -2.57 -4.39
C ILE A 71 -1.04 -3.32 -3.76
N LEU A 72 0.14 -2.70 -3.78
CA LEU A 72 1.38 -3.25 -3.22
C LEU A 72 1.68 -2.68 -1.84
N SER A 73 1.33 -1.41 -1.61
CA SER A 73 1.41 -0.79 -0.29
C SER A 73 0.48 0.41 -0.14
N PHE A 74 0.16 0.70 1.11
CA PHE A 74 -0.49 1.93 1.55
C PHE A 74 0.56 2.81 2.23
N VAL A 75 0.66 4.09 1.85
CA VAL A 75 1.66 5.00 2.41
C VAL A 75 0.98 6.25 2.96
N ALA A 76 1.41 6.67 4.15
CA ALA A 76 1.06 7.93 4.78
C ALA A 76 2.36 8.68 5.13
N LEU A 77 2.64 9.78 4.43
CA LEU A 77 3.84 10.59 4.66
C LEU A 77 3.51 11.88 5.41
N LYS A 78 4.31 12.18 6.43
CA LYS A 78 4.29 13.46 7.15
C LYS A 78 5.20 14.47 6.47
N ASP A 79 6.32 13.99 5.95
CA ASP A 79 7.31 14.77 5.22
C ASP A 79 7.37 14.23 3.78
N THR A 80 7.11 15.11 2.82
CA THR A 80 7.05 14.81 1.38
C THR A 80 8.27 15.34 0.62
N SER A 81 9.30 15.82 1.32
CA SER A 81 10.52 16.37 0.70
C SER A 81 11.25 15.39 -0.25
N ASP A 82 11.13 14.09 -0.01
CA ASP A 82 11.70 13.02 -0.83
C ASP A 82 10.73 12.37 -1.81
N ILE A 83 9.57 12.98 -2.09
CA ILE A 83 8.54 12.32 -2.91
C ILE A 83 9.05 11.92 -4.30
N ASP A 84 9.94 12.71 -4.91
CA ASP A 84 10.53 12.40 -6.22
C ASP A 84 11.43 11.15 -6.19
N VAL A 85 12.04 10.85 -5.02
CA VAL A 85 12.85 9.63 -4.85
C VAL A 85 11.96 8.39 -4.88
N TRP A 86 10.69 8.49 -4.46
CA TRP A 86 9.76 7.38 -4.56
C TRP A 86 9.59 6.95 -6.01
N ASP A 87 9.36 7.87 -6.94
CA ASP A 87 9.18 7.54 -8.35
C ASP A 87 10.41 6.80 -8.93
N LEU A 88 11.62 7.17 -8.50
CA LEU A 88 12.84 6.45 -8.86
C LEU A 88 12.89 5.03 -8.28
N LEU A 89 12.49 4.86 -7.01
CA LEU A 89 12.49 3.56 -6.31
C LEU A 89 11.38 2.62 -6.81
N LEU A 90 10.26 3.16 -7.29
CA LEU A 90 9.17 2.40 -7.90
C LEU A 90 9.58 1.81 -9.25
N GLY A 91 10.50 2.47 -9.96
CA GLY A 91 11.01 1.98 -11.24
C GLY A 91 9.95 1.98 -12.33
N ASN A 92 10.02 1.02 -13.25
CA ASN A 92 9.15 0.99 -14.43
C ASN A 92 7.90 0.13 -14.25
N ASP A 93 7.86 -0.69 -13.20
CA ASP A 93 6.87 -1.74 -12.93
C ASP A 93 5.82 -1.33 -11.89
N MET A 94 6.12 -0.33 -11.07
CA MET A 94 5.21 0.17 -10.04
C MET A 94 4.86 1.63 -10.31
N MET A 95 3.74 2.09 -9.76
CA MET A 95 3.38 3.49 -9.83
C MET A 95 2.73 4.01 -8.55
N LYS A 96 2.95 5.29 -8.28
CA LYS A 96 2.31 6.04 -7.20
C LYS A 96 0.94 6.53 -7.65
N LEU A 97 -0.06 6.40 -6.79
CA LEU A 97 -1.38 6.98 -6.97
C LEU A 97 -1.74 7.80 -5.73
N ASP A 98 -1.80 9.12 -5.89
CA ASP A 98 -2.26 10.01 -4.84
C ASP A 98 -3.76 9.79 -4.57
N VAL A 99 -4.12 9.67 -3.30
CA VAL A 99 -5.48 9.37 -2.84
C VAL A 99 -5.78 10.16 -1.57
N SER A 100 -7.06 10.40 -1.31
CA SER A 100 -7.46 11.01 -0.04
C SER A 100 -7.47 9.99 1.11
N LYS A 101 -7.50 10.49 2.36
CA LYS A 101 -7.68 9.66 3.56
C LYS A 101 -8.96 8.82 3.48
N GLU A 102 -10.03 9.43 2.99
CA GLU A 102 -11.36 8.84 2.84
C GLU A 102 -11.41 7.75 1.77
N GLU A 103 -10.57 7.87 0.74
CA GLU A 103 -10.45 6.87 -0.32
C GLU A 103 -9.58 5.68 0.12
N VAL A 104 -8.44 5.94 0.78
CA VAL A 104 -7.46 4.90 1.11
C VAL A 104 -7.91 3.99 2.25
N LYS A 105 -8.60 4.56 3.25
CA LYS A 105 -9.05 3.85 4.46
C LYS A 105 -9.93 2.62 4.14
N PRO A 106 -11.02 2.71 3.37
CA PRO A 106 -11.84 1.54 3.06
C PRO A 106 -11.09 0.48 2.25
N LEU A 107 -10.17 0.87 1.37
CA LEU A 107 -9.34 -0.09 0.61
C LEU A 107 -8.40 -0.85 1.55
N LYS A 108 -7.78 -0.16 2.51
CA LYS A 108 -6.98 -0.77 3.57
C LYS A 108 -7.82 -1.73 4.40
N GLU A 109 -8.99 -1.30 4.87
CA GLU A 109 -9.86 -2.12 5.72
C GLU A 109 -10.34 -3.41 5.04
N GLU A 110 -10.56 -3.38 3.72
CA GLU A 110 -10.92 -4.56 2.92
C GLU A 110 -9.75 -5.54 2.78
N LEU A 111 -8.54 -5.05 2.47
CA LEU A 111 -7.37 -5.90 2.25
C LEU A 111 -6.68 -6.35 3.54
N MET A 112 -6.78 -5.55 4.61
CA MET A 112 -6.01 -5.69 5.84
C MET A 112 -6.88 -5.29 7.05
N PRO A 113 -7.51 -6.27 7.74
CA PRO A 113 -8.51 -6.01 8.78
C PRO A 113 -8.06 -5.07 9.90
N LYS A 114 -8.99 -4.28 10.46
CA LYS A 114 -8.76 -3.17 11.42
C LYS A 114 -7.84 -3.44 12.61
N TYR A 115 -7.70 -4.67 13.08
CA TYR A 115 -7.07 -4.98 14.37
C TYR A 115 -5.60 -5.40 14.27
N THR A 116 -4.97 -5.15 13.13
CA THR A 116 -3.65 -5.73 12.84
C THR A 116 -2.51 -4.73 12.91
N ASP A 117 -2.78 -3.42 13.06
CA ASP A 117 -1.78 -2.34 13.10
C ASP A 117 -0.62 -2.65 12.14
N ASN A 118 -0.84 -2.56 10.82
CA ASN A 118 0.15 -3.04 9.82
C ASN A 118 1.07 -1.95 9.29
N PHE A 119 1.02 -0.77 9.86
CA PHE A 119 1.83 0.35 9.38
C PHE A 119 3.19 0.35 10.06
N TYR A 120 4.24 0.16 9.27
CA TYR A 120 5.62 0.29 9.71
C TYR A 120 6.09 1.74 9.58
N PRO A 121 6.72 2.32 10.61
CA PRO A 121 7.38 3.62 10.49
C PRO A 121 8.46 3.62 9.39
N ILE A 122 8.45 4.67 8.58
CA ILE A 122 9.50 4.97 7.60
C ILE A 122 10.38 6.05 8.21
N ARG A 123 11.69 5.80 8.23
CA ARG A 123 12.70 6.75 8.67
C ARG A 123 13.62 7.12 7.53
N LYS A 124 13.96 8.40 7.51
CA LYS A 124 15.15 8.90 6.82
C LYS A 124 16.09 9.44 7.88
N GLU A 125 17.33 8.96 7.87
CA GLU A 125 18.28 9.18 8.95
C GLU A 125 17.67 8.77 10.30
N SER A 126 17.46 9.72 11.22
CA SER A 126 16.86 9.48 12.53
C SER A 126 15.39 9.92 12.64
N ASN A 127 14.85 10.60 11.63
CA ASN A 127 13.50 11.17 11.67
C ASN A 127 12.47 10.21 11.09
N ILE A 128 11.32 10.07 11.76
CA ILE A 128 10.15 9.39 11.20
C ILE A 128 9.50 10.34 10.21
N ILE A 129 9.48 9.95 8.93
CA ILE A 129 8.92 10.74 7.83
C ILE A 129 7.51 10.30 7.45
N GLY A 130 7.06 9.14 7.94
CA GLY A 130 5.74 8.59 7.65
C GLY A 130 5.64 7.13 8.07
N SER A 131 4.65 6.43 7.51
CA SER A 131 4.45 5.00 7.70
C SER A 131 3.96 4.31 6.43
N ILE A 132 4.20 3.01 6.34
CA ILE A 132 3.84 2.17 5.18
C ILE A 132 3.27 0.83 5.66
N ALA A 133 2.15 0.42 5.08
CA ALA A 133 1.62 -0.94 5.22
C ALA A 133 1.81 -1.70 3.90
N PHE A 134 2.28 -2.94 4.00
CA PHE A 134 2.59 -3.77 2.84
C PHE A 134 1.55 -4.87 2.64
N THR A 135 1.09 -5.09 1.41
CA THR A 135 0.06 -6.10 1.11
C THR A 135 0.56 -7.54 1.14
N PHE A 136 1.86 -7.79 1.34
CA PHE A 136 2.29 -9.16 1.70
C PHE A 136 1.75 -9.61 3.07
N GLU A 137 1.26 -8.69 3.89
CA GLU A 137 0.64 -8.96 5.21
C GLU A 137 -0.88 -9.08 5.14
N ILE A 138 -1.46 -9.33 3.96
CA ILE A 138 -2.89 -9.61 3.83
C ILE A 138 -3.26 -10.78 4.75
N CYS A 139 -3.91 -10.42 5.86
CA CYS A 139 -4.43 -11.36 6.84
C CYS A 139 -5.89 -11.61 6.53
N GLY A 140 -6.23 -12.83 6.10
CA GLY A 140 -7.61 -13.28 6.10
C GLY A 140 -8.38 -13.08 4.79
N LEU A 141 -7.83 -13.53 3.65
CA LEU A 141 -8.74 -14.12 2.67
C LEU A 141 -9.41 -15.31 3.33
N LYS A 142 -10.67 -15.10 3.73
CA LYS A 142 -11.58 -16.21 4.01
C LYS A 142 -11.42 -17.18 2.86
N ASN A 143 -11.01 -18.41 3.19
CA ASN A 143 -11.44 -19.58 2.45
C ASN A 143 -12.97 -19.47 2.33
N ARG A 144 -13.47 -18.82 1.27
CA ARG A 144 -14.81 -19.09 0.76
C ARG A 144 -14.68 -20.40 -0.01
N ILE A 145 -14.40 -21.47 0.73
CA ILE A 145 -14.84 -22.79 0.32
C ILE A 145 -16.38 -22.66 0.34
N PRO A 146 -17.09 -22.93 -0.76
CA PRO A 146 -18.54 -23.03 -0.70
C PRO A 146 -18.85 -24.06 0.39
N GLU A 147 -19.50 -23.64 1.47
CA GLU A 147 -20.18 -24.60 2.32
C GLU A 147 -21.33 -25.13 1.46
N ASP A 148 -21.11 -26.31 0.87
CA ASP A 148 -22.22 -27.17 0.47
C ASP A 148 -23.03 -27.45 1.74
N ASN A 149 -24.22 -26.83 1.84
CA ASN A 149 -25.37 -27.30 2.60
C ASN A 149 -26.65 -26.68 2.03
#